data_AF-A0A535XNV1-F1
#
_entry.id   AF-A0A535XNV1-F1
#
_cell.length_a   1.000
_cell.length_b   1.000
_cell.length_c   1.000
_cell.angle_alpha   90.00
_cell.angle_beta   90.00
_cell.angle_gamma   90.00
#
_symmetry.space_group_name_H-M   'P 1'
#
loop_
_entity.id
_entity.type
_entity.pdbx_description
1 polymer ?
#
loop_
_entity_poly.entity_id
_entity_poly.type
_entity_poly.pdbx_seq_one_letter_code
_entity_poly.pdbx_strand_id
1 'polypeptide(L)'
;MSGSPGFAAILSLLLPGLGQMYRGRWVRGALMIVLPIFTVLLAGAFVAIADPLTSFVLRNAAAVTFLVASAFFMYHLFVVADAFAGKLRDIGSLRGRHVVDYLVLGVVCIALAAFYAAAYRGSAPWAGLASKVFAPLANPPLVGTTAGGQEPSPPEWTGTERLNVLLLGIDSRDDASTTKNTDTMIVLSLDPVNKTAAMLSIPRDVYIDRPGVFTDKINAAYAYGGYDLARKVVEDLLGIRLNAYALVDFDAFTKIVDSVGGVVIDVKRPVRDESYPTPDYGIERLDITAGPQLMDGQTALRFARSR
;
A
#
# COMPACT_ATOMS: atom_id res chain seq x y z
N MET A 1 -6.47 7.62 -48.62
CA MET A 1 -7.58 6.71 -48.28
C MET A 1 -8.03 7.02 -46.87
N SER A 2 -9.26 7.50 -46.68
CA SER A 2 -9.82 7.76 -45.35
C SER A 2 -10.14 6.42 -44.68
N GLY A 3 -9.35 6.02 -43.70
CA GLY A 3 -9.56 4.78 -42.96
C GLY A 3 -10.86 4.79 -42.13
N SER A 4 -11.38 3.59 -41.81
CA SER A 4 -12.64 3.41 -41.07
C SER A 4 -12.63 4.15 -39.71
N PRO A 5 -13.69 4.91 -39.36
CA PRO A 5 -13.86 5.51 -38.04
C PRO A 5 -13.89 4.50 -36.90
N GLY A 6 -14.63 3.39 -37.05
CA GLY A 6 -14.66 2.32 -36.06
C GLY A 6 -13.28 1.72 -35.83
N PHE A 7 -12.51 1.47 -36.90
CA PHE A 7 -11.14 0.95 -36.76
C PHE A 7 -10.20 1.94 -36.08
N ALA A 8 -10.33 3.24 -36.35
CA ALA A 8 -9.56 4.26 -35.65
C ALA A 8 -9.86 4.29 -34.14
N ALA A 9 -11.13 4.10 -33.74
CA ALA A 9 -11.51 4.00 -32.33
C ALA A 9 -10.91 2.76 -31.65
N ILE A 10 -10.89 1.60 -32.33
CA ILE A 10 -10.26 0.37 -31.83
C ILE A 10 -8.75 0.57 -31.61
N LEU A 11 -8.06 1.23 -32.54
CA LEU A 11 -6.64 1.52 -32.38
C LEU A 11 -6.38 2.44 -31.18
N SER A 12 -7.21 3.47 -31.00
CA SER A 12 -7.09 4.37 -29.85
C SER A 12 -7.53 3.74 -28.53
N LEU A 13 -8.33 2.67 -28.54
CA LEU A 13 -8.61 1.85 -27.35
C LEU A 13 -7.34 1.14 -26.86
N LEU A 14 -6.56 0.56 -27.77
CA LEU A 14 -5.31 -0.15 -27.42
C LEU A 14 -4.24 0.79 -26.89
N LEU A 15 -4.04 1.92 -27.57
CA LEU A 15 -3.09 2.94 -27.13
C LEU A 15 -3.60 4.32 -27.55
N PRO A 16 -3.76 5.27 -26.61
CA PRO A 16 -4.21 6.63 -26.92
C PRO A 16 -3.34 7.24 -28.03
N GLY A 17 -3.94 7.66 -29.15
CA GLY A 17 -3.22 8.33 -30.25
C GLY A 17 -2.97 7.46 -31.49
N LEU A 18 -3.07 6.13 -31.42
CA LEU A 18 -2.87 5.27 -32.60
C LEU A 18 -3.94 5.48 -33.68
N GLY A 19 -5.20 5.71 -33.29
CA GLY A 19 -6.28 6.02 -34.24
C GLY A 19 -6.05 7.32 -35.01
N GLN A 20 -5.40 8.29 -34.37
CA GLN A 20 -4.99 9.55 -34.99
C GLN A 20 -3.85 9.32 -35.99
N MET A 21 -2.85 8.49 -35.66
CA MET A 21 -1.75 8.11 -36.56
C MET A 21 -2.27 7.35 -37.79
N TYR A 22 -3.18 6.40 -37.59
CA TYR A 22 -3.85 5.66 -38.68
C TYR A 22 -4.56 6.59 -39.66
N ARG A 23 -5.10 7.71 -39.18
CA ARG A 23 -5.75 8.75 -39.99
C ARG A 23 -4.78 9.79 -40.57
N GLY A 24 -3.47 9.52 -40.51
CA GLY A 24 -2.42 10.41 -41.02
C GLY A 24 -2.13 11.63 -40.14
N ARG A 25 -2.72 11.74 -38.94
CA ARG A 25 -2.48 12.82 -37.97
C ARG A 25 -1.35 12.46 -37.00
N TRP A 26 -0.18 12.12 -37.54
CA TRP A 26 0.96 11.57 -36.78
C TRP A 26 1.41 12.44 -35.61
N VAL A 27 1.54 13.75 -35.79
CA VAL A 27 1.93 14.69 -34.72
C VAL A 27 0.92 14.70 -33.58
N ARG A 28 -0.38 14.73 -33.90
CA ARG A 28 -1.44 14.69 -32.88
C ARG A 28 -1.47 13.36 -32.13
N GLY A 29 -1.31 12.25 -32.85
CA GLY A 29 -1.25 10.93 -32.23
C GLY A 29 -0.04 10.77 -31.31
N ALA A 30 1.14 11.21 -31.75
CA ALA A 30 2.35 11.20 -30.91
C ALA A 30 2.19 12.07 -29.65
N LEU A 31 1.61 13.27 -29.78
CA LEU A 31 1.31 14.13 -28.63
C LEU A 31 0.34 13.46 -27.63
N MET A 32 -0.65 12.70 -28.12
CA MET A 32 -1.59 11.99 -27.27
C MET A 32 -0.98 10.81 -26.49
N ILE A 33 0.18 10.30 -26.94
CA ILE A 33 0.95 9.29 -26.20
C ILE A 33 1.87 9.97 -25.19
N VAL A 34 2.63 10.98 -25.65
CA VAL A 34 3.72 11.57 -24.87
C VAL A 34 3.20 12.45 -23.72
N LEU A 35 2.14 13.23 -23.95
CA LEU A 35 1.62 14.18 -22.97
C LEU A 35 1.20 13.52 -21.63
N PRO A 36 0.39 12.44 -21.59
CA PRO A 36 0.03 11.79 -20.34
C PRO A 36 1.24 11.18 -19.62
N ILE A 37 2.18 10.57 -20.36
CA ILE A 37 3.41 10.01 -19.78
C ILE A 37 4.23 11.12 -19.12
N PHE A 38 4.46 12.22 -19.84
CA PHE A 38 5.18 13.38 -19.31
C PHE A 38 4.48 13.99 -18.10
N THR A 39 3.16 14.11 -18.14
CA THR A 39 2.36 14.64 -17.01
C THR A 39 2.50 13.77 -15.76
N VAL A 40 2.47 12.44 -15.90
CA VAL A 40 2.65 11.52 -14.76
C VAL A 40 4.06 11.61 -14.20
N LEU A 41 5.08 11.60 -15.05
CA LEU A 41 6.47 11.69 -14.61
C LEU A 41 6.72 13.02 -13.89
N LEU A 42 6.23 14.12 -14.46
CA LEU A 42 6.37 15.45 -13.86
C LEU A 42 5.60 15.55 -12.53
N ALA A 43 4.36 15.06 -12.48
CA ALA A 43 3.56 15.06 -11.25
C ALA A 43 4.20 14.18 -10.18
N GLY A 44 4.71 12.99 -10.55
CA GLY A 44 5.41 12.10 -9.64
C GLY A 44 6.70 12.71 -9.08
N ALA A 45 7.52 13.32 -9.95
CA ALA A 45 8.72 14.03 -9.54
C ALA A 45 8.39 15.24 -8.64
N PHE A 46 7.35 16.00 -8.98
CA PHE A 46 6.93 17.16 -8.20
C PHE A 46 6.41 16.76 -6.80
N VAL A 47 5.60 15.70 -6.71
CA VAL A 47 5.14 15.16 -5.42
C VAL A 47 6.34 14.71 -4.59
N ALA A 48 7.28 13.96 -5.18
CA ALA A 48 8.45 13.44 -4.47
C ALA A 48 9.41 14.52 -3.93
N ILE A 49 9.43 15.71 -4.55
CA ILE A 49 10.31 16.82 -4.14
C ILE A 49 9.59 17.78 -3.17
N ALA A 50 8.25 17.81 -3.17
CA ALA A 50 7.46 18.73 -2.37
C ALA A 50 6.85 18.05 -1.13
N ASP A 51 7.47 18.26 0.03
CA ASP A 51 7.09 17.69 1.33
C ASP A 51 5.61 17.82 1.73
N PRO A 52 4.92 18.96 1.54
CA PRO A 52 3.49 19.05 1.89
C PRO A 52 2.60 18.24 0.93
N LEU A 53 3.02 18.03 -0.31
CA LEU A 53 2.25 17.31 -1.32
C LEU A 53 2.37 15.80 -1.15
N THR A 54 3.56 15.29 -0.82
CA THR A 54 3.74 13.87 -0.47
C THR A 54 2.81 13.49 0.68
N SER A 55 2.80 14.28 1.75
CA SER A 55 1.92 14.05 2.90
C SER A 55 0.44 14.09 2.53
N PHE A 56 0.01 15.06 1.73
CA PHE A 56 -1.37 15.16 1.25
C PHE A 56 -1.80 13.94 0.42
N VAL A 57 -0.94 13.49 -0.50
CA VAL A 57 -1.19 12.32 -1.35
C VAL A 57 -1.31 11.07 -0.52
N LEU A 58 -0.44 10.87 0.47
CA LEU A 58 -0.49 9.69 1.34
C LEU A 58 -1.73 9.67 2.23
N ARG A 59 -2.14 10.82 2.80
CA ARG A 59 -3.37 10.91 3.61
C ARG A 59 -4.63 10.65 2.80
N ASN A 60 -4.64 11.08 1.54
CA ASN A 60 -5.80 10.98 0.65
C ASN A 60 -5.61 9.94 -0.46
N ALA A 61 -4.77 8.92 -0.24
CA ALA A 61 -4.30 8.02 -1.29
C ALA A 61 -5.44 7.39 -2.10
N ALA A 62 -6.52 6.96 -1.45
CA ALA A 62 -7.70 6.40 -2.13
C ALA A 62 -8.41 7.43 -3.02
N ALA A 63 -8.65 8.64 -2.52
CA ALA A 63 -9.30 9.72 -3.26
C ALA A 63 -8.42 10.22 -4.42
N VAL A 64 -7.11 10.34 -4.20
CA VAL A 64 -6.14 10.70 -5.24
C VAL A 64 -6.10 9.62 -6.32
N THR A 65 -6.07 8.34 -5.95
CA THR A 65 -6.11 7.21 -6.90
C THR A 65 -7.39 7.24 -7.74
N PHE A 66 -8.54 7.49 -7.12
CA PHE A 66 -9.81 7.65 -7.82
C PHE A 66 -9.79 8.83 -8.80
N LEU A 67 -9.29 10.00 -8.38
CA LEU A 67 -9.19 11.19 -9.22
C LEU A 67 -8.26 10.97 -10.42
N VAL A 68 -7.09 10.36 -10.19
CA VAL A 68 -6.12 10.05 -11.25
C VAL A 68 -6.73 9.05 -12.23
N ALA A 69 -7.31 7.95 -11.75
CA ALA A 69 -7.97 6.96 -12.62
C ALA A 69 -9.12 7.60 -13.44
N SER A 70 -9.92 8.46 -12.82
CA SER A 70 -11.01 9.18 -13.49
C SER A 70 -10.50 10.16 -14.54
N ALA A 71 -9.41 10.89 -14.26
CA ALA A 71 -8.79 11.81 -15.21
C ALA A 71 -8.25 11.05 -16.43
N PHE A 72 -7.58 9.92 -16.20
CA PHE A 72 -7.11 9.05 -17.28
C PHE A 72 -8.25 8.47 -18.11
N PHE A 73 -9.32 8.00 -17.47
CA PHE A 73 -10.51 7.49 -18.15
C PHE A 73 -11.13 8.57 -19.06
N MET A 74 -11.33 9.78 -18.53
CA MET A 74 -11.88 10.91 -19.29
C MET A 74 -10.98 11.31 -20.46
N TYR A 75 -9.66 11.34 -20.23
CA TYR A 75 -8.69 11.60 -21.28
C TYR A 75 -8.75 10.54 -22.38
N HIS A 76 -8.79 9.25 -22.01
CA HIS A 76 -8.79 8.15 -22.96
C HIS A 76 -10.11 8.13 -23.77
N LEU A 77 -11.23 8.43 -23.13
CA LEU A 77 -12.53 8.63 -23.80
C LEU A 77 -12.46 9.77 -24.82
N PHE A 78 -11.85 10.91 -24.46
CA PHE A 78 -11.64 12.03 -25.38
C PHE A 78 -10.78 11.65 -26.58
N VAL A 79 -9.69 10.90 -26.36
CA VAL A 79 -8.79 10.47 -27.45
C VAL A 79 -9.50 9.49 -28.40
N VAL A 80 -10.32 8.57 -27.88
CA VAL A 80 -11.15 7.67 -28.69
C VAL A 80 -12.19 8.48 -29.49
N ALA A 81 -12.85 9.45 -28.86
CA ALA A 81 -13.81 10.32 -29.52
C ALA A 81 -13.17 11.17 -30.64
N ASP A 82 -11.99 11.76 -30.42
CA ASP A 82 -11.25 12.49 -31.46
C ASP A 82 -10.78 11.56 -32.59
N ALA A 83 -10.37 10.33 -32.25
CA ALA A 83 -9.98 9.33 -33.23
C ALA A 83 -11.14 8.98 -34.14
N PHE A 84 -12.34 8.82 -33.58
CA PHE A 84 -13.59 8.55 -34.28
C PHE A 84 -14.06 9.76 -35.11
N ALA A 85 -14.05 10.96 -34.54
CA ALA A 85 -14.55 12.19 -35.16
C ALA A 85 -13.72 12.68 -36.38
N GLY A 86 -12.41 12.39 -36.42
CA GLY A 86 -11.58 12.69 -37.59
C GLY A 86 -11.40 14.19 -37.89
N LYS A 87 -11.27 14.58 -39.16
CA LYS A 87 -11.42 15.99 -39.57
C LYS A 87 -12.91 16.27 -39.55
N LEU A 88 -13.36 17.19 -38.68
CA LEU A 88 -14.75 17.67 -38.50
C LEU A 88 -15.47 18.21 -39.77
N ARG A 89 -15.01 17.92 -40.99
CA ARG A 89 -15.46 18.56 -42.23
C ARG A 89 -16.47 17.75 -43.08
N ASP A 90 -16.83 16.53 -42.69
CA ASP A 90 -17.80 15.68 -43.43
C ASP A 90 -19.00 15.24 -42.56
N ILE A 91 -19.53 16.12 -41.70
CA ILE A 91 -20.74 15.87 -40.88
C ILE A 91 -22.01 16.02 -41.74
N GLY A 92 -22.00 15.43 -42.94
CA GLY A 92 -22.93 15.74 -44.02
C GLY A 92 -23.54 14.54 -44.73
N SER A 93 -23.66 13.36 -44.11
CA SER A 93 -24.77 12.44 -44.45
C SER A 93 -24.90 11.29 -43.45
N LEU A 94 -26.02 11.25 -42.73
CA LEU A 94 -26.43 10.08 -41.96
C LEU A 94 -27.05 9.05 -42.92
N ARG A 95 -26.26 8.11 -43.44
CA ARG A 95 -26.82 6.98 -44.21
C ARG A 95 -26.09 5.66 -43.93
N GLY A 96 -26.85 4.64 -43.50
CA GLY A 96 -26.62 3.19 -43.54
C GLY A 96 -25.28 2.61 -43.03
N ARG A 97 -24.16 3.04 -43.61
CA ARG A 97 -22.80 2.53 -43.31
C ARG A 97 -22.28 2.94 -41.93
N HIS A 98 -22.81 4.02 -41.34
CA HIS A 98 -22.34 4.53 -40.05
C HIS A 98 -22.87 3.76 -38.83
N VAL A 99 -23.91 2.93 -38.97
CA VAL A 99 -24.50 2.19 -37.83
C VAL A 99 -23.48 1.22 -37.22
N VAL A 100 -22.71 0.53 -38.05
CA VAL A 100 -21.66 -0.39 -37.59
C VAL A 100 -20.54 0.37 -36.87
N ASP A 101 -20.11 1.53 -37.39
CA ASP A 101 -19.10 2.36 -36.76
C ASP A 101 -19.55 2.87 -35.37
N TYR A 102 -20.83 3.27 -35.22
CA TYR A 102 -21.38 3.67 -33.92
C TYR A 102 -21.53 2.50 -32.94
N LEU A 103 -21.90 1.31 -33.41
CA LEU A 103 -21.91 0.10 -32.58
C LEU A 103 -20.50 -0.24 -32.09
N VAL A 104 -19.50 -0.17 -32.97
CA VAL A 104 -18.09 -0.36 -32.61
C VAL A 104 -17.65 0.67 -31.58
N LEU A 105 -18.01 1.95 -31.75
CA LEU A 105 -17.71 2.99 -30.76
C LEU A 105 -18.35 2.67 -29.40
N GLY A 106 -19.60 2.22 -29.38
CA GLY A 106 -20.29 1.81 -28.15
C GLY A 106 -19.57 0.67 -27.42
N VAL A 107 -19.17 -0.37 -28.15
CA VAL A 107 -18.38 -1.50 -27.61
C VAL A 107 -17.03 -1.03 -27.06
N VAL A 108 -16.34 -0.14 -27.79
CA VAL A 108 -15.07 0.44 -27.35
C VAL A 108 -15.23 1.22 -26.04
N CYS A 109 -16.28 2.05 -25.90
CA CYS A 109 -16.55 2.80 -24.67
C CYS A 109 -16.84 1.88 -23.48
N ILE A 110 -17.62 0.80 -23.69
CA ILE A 110 -17.90 -0.19 -22.65
C ILE A 110 -16.62 -0.92 -22.23
N ALA A 111 -15.79 -1.34 -23.18
CA ALA A 111 -14.52 -2.00 -22.90
C ALA A 111 -13.58 -1.08 -22.11
N LEU A 112 -13.53 0.21 -22.46
CA LEU A 112 -12.73 1.22 -21.77
C LEU A 112 -13.21 1.42 -20.32
N ALA A 113 -14.52 1.53 -20.11
CA ALA A 113 -15.10 1.64 -18.76
C ALA A 113 -14.80 0.40 -17.91
N ALA A 114 -14.93 -0.80 -18.48
CA ALA A 114 -14.61 -2.05 -17.80
C ALA A 114 -13.11 -2.12 -17.43
N PHE A 115 -12.22 -1.73 -18.34
CA PHE A 115 -10.77 -1.69 -18.10
C PHE A 115 -10.41 -0.75 -16.94
N TYR A 116 -10.89 0.50 -16.97
CA TYR A 116 -10.58 1.46 -15.89
C TYR A 116 -11.22 1.08 -14.56
N ALA A 117 -12.41 0.47 -14.57
CA ALA A 117 -13.01 -0.08 -13.36
C ALA A 117 -12.18 -1.24 -12.76
N ALA A 118 -11.68 -2.15 -13.60
CA ALA A 118 -10.81 -3.23 -13.17
C ALA A 118 -9.46 -2.70 -12.65
N ALA A 119 -8.85 -1.76 -13.35
CA ALA A 119 -7.61 -1.11 -12.93
C ALA A 119 -7.76 -0.39 -11.59
N TYR A 120 -8.85 0.36 -11.38
CA TYR A 120 -9.15 1.01 -10.10
C TYR A 120 -9.36 0.01 -8.96
N ARG A 121 -10.13 -1.07 -9.20
CA ARG A 121 -10.31 -2.12 -8.19
C ARG A 121 -8.99 -2.80 -7.82
N GLY A 122 -8.11 -3.00 -8.80
CA GLY A 122 -6.78 -3.55 -8.58
C GLY A 122 -5.84 -2.62 -7.82
N SER A 123 -5.94 -1.30 -8.03
CA SER A 123 -5.04 -0.31 -7.41
C SER A 123 -5.53 0.23 -6.06
N ALA A 124 -6.84 0.22 -5.79
CA ALA A 124 -7.40 0.75 -4.54
C ALA A 124 -6.85 0.08 -3.27
N PRO A 125 -6.64 -1.25 -3.20
CA PRO A 125 -6.01 -1.90 -2.05
C PRO A 125 -4.58 -1.41 -1.80
N TRP A 126 -3.80 -1.16 -2.86
CA TRP A 126 -2.43 -0.65 -2.77
C TRP A 126 -2.39 0.78 -2.25
N ALA A 127 -3.35 1.62 -2.62
CA ALA A 127 -3.46 2.98 -2.09
C ALA A 127 -3.72 2.96 -0.58
N GLY A 128 -4.59 2.05 -0.11
CA GLY A 128 -4.85 1.87 1.32
C GLY A 128 -3.67 1.26 2.09
N LEU A 129 -2.91 0.34 1.47
CA LEU A 129 -1.68 -0.18 2.06
C LEU A 129 -0.62 0.92 2.18
N ALA A 130 -0.42 1.71 1.12
CA ALA A 130 0.54 2.81 1.11
C ALA A 130 0.22 3.85 2.19
N SER A 131 -1.05 4.25 2.35
CA SER A 131 -1.43 5.20 3.39
C SER A 131 -1.19 4.67 4.81
N LYS A 132 -1.39 3.36 5.04
CA LYS A 132 -1.09 2.71 6.32
C LYS A 132 0.42 2.61 6.57
N VAL A 133 1.18 2.12 5.60
CA VAL A 133 2.64 1.92 5.70
C VAL A 133 3.38 3.24 5.87
N PHE A 134 2.96 4.28 5.15
CA PHE A 134 3.59 5.60 5.19
C PHE A 134 2.84 6.59 6.09
N ALA A 135 1.92 6.12 6.94
CA ALA A 135 1.22 6.96 7.91
C ALA A 135 2.15 7.83 8.77
N PRO A 136 3.36 7.37 9.20
CA PRO A 136 4.30 8.20 9.95
C PRO A 136 4.89 9.38 9.15
N LEU A 137 5.03 9.23 7.83
CA LEU A 137 5.46 10.31 6.94
C LEU A 137 4.31 11.28 6.65
N ALA A 138 3.11 10.74 6.48
CA ALA A 138 1.91 11.51 6.16
C ALA A 138 1.43 12.33 7.37
N ASN A 139 1.52 11.76 8.56
CA ASN A 139 1.20 12.36 9.85
C ASN A 139 2.48 12.30 10.71
N PRO A 140 3.45 13.22 10.50
CA PRO A 140 4.51 13.36 11.48
C PRO A 140 3.82 13.58 12.83
N PRO A 141 4.20 12.82 13.88
CA PRO A 141 3.56 12.95 15.18
C PRO A 141 3.57 14.42 15.56
N LEU A 142 2.41 14.94 15.97
CA LEU A 142 2.36 16.18 16.71
C LEU A 142 3.28 15.97 17.90
N VAL A 143 4.49 16.52 17.83
CA VAL A 143 5.29 16.77 19.02
C VAL A 143 4.39 17.67 19.85
N GLY A 144 3.69 17.06 20.80
CA GLY A 144 2.94 17.80 21.78
C GLY A 144 3.91 18.79 22.37
N THR A 145 3.56 20.07 22.31
CA THR A 145 4.07 21.07 23.24
C THR A 145 3.55 20.74 24.64
N THR A 146 3.86 19.55 25.15
CA THR A 146 3.87 19.28 26.58
C THR A 146 5.13 19.94 27.10
N ALA A 147 4.94 21.01 27.85
CA ALA A 147 5.95 21.60 28.70
C ALA A 147 6.60 20.49 29.56
N GLY A 148 7.83 20.09 29.18
CA GLY A 148 8.56 19.02 29.86
C GLY A 148 9.61 18.39 28.95
N GLY A 149 10.79 19.01 28.87
CA GLY A 149 12.03 18.39 28.38
C GLY A 149 11.97 17.82 26.97
N GLN A 150 12.16 18.68 25.97
CA GLN A 150 12.35 18.28 24.58
C GLN A 150 13.64 17.45 24.48
N GLU A 151 13.53 16.12 24.42
CA GLU A 151 14.65 15.29 23.94
C GLU A 151 15.00 15.79 22.53
N PRO A 152 16.29 16.05 22.23
CA PRO A 152 16.68 16.51 20.91
C PRO A 152 16.17 15.50 19.87
N SER A 153 15.56 16.02 18.80
CA SER A 153 15.14 15.21 17.67
C SER A 153 16.30 14.29 17.27
N PRO A 154 16.05 12.99 17.08
CA PRO A 154 17.11 12.04 16.75
C PRO A 154 17.86 12.54 15.49
N PRO A 155 19.21 12.51 15.45
CA PRO A 155 19.95 12.88 14.25
C PRO A 155 19.47 12.08 13.04
N GLU A 156 19.43 12.74 11.88
CA GLU A 156 19.06 12.10 10.62
C GLU A 156 19.99 10.91 10.34
N TRP A 157 19.41 9.79 9.92
CA TRP A 157 20.18 8.58 9.63
C TRP A 157 20.96 8.77 8.32
N THR A 158 22.29 8.75 8.42
CA THR A 158 23.23 9.03 7.32
C THR A 158 23.48 7.82 6.40
N GLY A 159 22.84 6.67 6.66
CA GLY A 159 22.95 5.46 5.85
C GLY A 159 24.19 4.59 6.12
N THR A 160 25.11 5.04 6.98
CA THR A 160 26.33 4.29 7.34
C THR A 160 26.26 3.68 8.74
N GLU A 161 25.45 4.25 9.62
CA GLU A 161 25.23 3.74 10.98
C GLU A 161 24.27 2.54 10.99
N ARG A 162 24.40 1.69 12.02
CA ARG A 162 23.44 0.62 12.26
C ARG A 162 22.04 1.17 12.45
N LEU A 163 21.07 0.56 11.78
CA LEU A 163 19.66 0.91 11.87
C LEU A 163 18.93 -0.14 12.71
N ASN A 164 18.49 0.24 13.90
CA ASN A 164 17.70 -0.61 14.79
C ASN A 164 16.22 -0.22 14.68
N VAL A 165 15.38 -1.18 14.27
CA VAL A 165 13.95 -1.01 14.07
C VAL A 165 13.20 -1.90 15.04
N LEU A 166 12.27 -1.34 15.81
CA LEU A 166 11.38 -2.10 16.68
C LEU A 166 10.10 -2.48 15.92
N LEU A 167 9.92 -3.77 15.68
CA LEU A 167 8.72 -4.33 15.06
C LEU A 167 7.74 -4.74 16.15
N LEU A 168 6.54 -4.16 16.13
CA LEU A 168 5.49 -4.34 17.11
C LEU A 168 4.26 -4.96 16.43
N GLY A 169 3.78 -6.08 16.96
CA GLY A 169 2.54 -6.73 16.53
C GLY A 169 1.43 -6.50 17.55
N ILE A 170 0.27 -6.02 17.12
CA ILE A 170 -0.90 -5.77 18.00
C ILE A 170 -2.16 -6.52 17.54
N ASP A 171 -2.95 -6.98 18.49
CA ASP A 171 -4.34 -7.41 18.26
C ASP A 171 -5.25 -6.19 18.44
N SER A 172 -5.37 -5.33 17.43
CA SER A 172 -6.39 -4.27 17.44
C SER A 172 -7.67 -4.79 16.77
N ARG A 173 -8.66 -5.13 17.59
CA ARG A 173 -10.05 -5.27 17.15
C ARG A 173 -10.71 -3.91 17.29
N ASP A 174 -11.62 -3.55 16.39
CA ASP A 174 -12.31 -2.24 16.34
C ASP A 174 -13.19 -1.95 17.58
N ASP A 175 -13.17 -2.80 18.61
CA ASP A 175 -13.84 -2.59 19.88
C ASP A 175 -13.00 -1.71 20.82
N ALA A 176 -13.65 -0.67 21.34
CA ALA A 176 -13.10 0.28 22.33
C ALA A 176 -12.61 -0.36 23.65
N SER A 177 -12.81 -1.67 23.84
CA SER A 177 -12.41 -2.44 25.03
C SER A 177 -11.08 -3.19 24.89
N THR A 178 -10.47 -3.24 23.70
CA THR A 178 -9.25 -4.04 23.49
C THR A 178 -8.01 -3.31 24.01
N THR A 179 -7.33 -3.89 24.99
CA THR A 179 -6.01 -3.40 25.43
C THR A 179 -5.04 -3.49 24.26
N LYS A 180 -4.43 -2.37 23.86
CA LYS A 180 -3.47 -2.30 22.74
C LYS A 180 -2.09 -2.87 23.11
N ASN A 181 -2.07 -4.00 23.82
CA ASN A 181 -0.83 -4.67 24.20
C ASN A 181 -0.16 -5.26 22.96
N THR A 182 1.16 -5.24 22.95
CA THR A 182 1.95 -5.82 21.85
C THR A 182 2.16 -7.30 22.09
N ASP A 183 1.58 -8.14 21.22
CA ASP A 183 1.78 -9.59 21.27
C ASP A 183 3.11 -10.02 20.68
N THR A 184 3.66 -9.23 19.75
CA THR A 184 4.96 -9.45 19.14
C THR A 184 5.84 -8.23 19.33
N MET A 185 7.09 -8.46 19.73
CA MET A 185 8.13 -7.44 19.76
C MET A 185 9.42 -8.05 19.23
N ILE A 186 9.91 -7.50 18.12
CA ILE A 186 11.16 -7.95 17.48
C ILE A 186 12.02 -6.72 17.22
N VAL A 187 13.27 -6.74 17.68
CA VAL A 187 14.26 -5.74 17.28
C VAL A 187 15.00 -6.25 16.06
N LEU A 188 14.89 -5.54 14.95
CA LEU A 188 15.65 -5.75 13.73
C LEU A 188 16.84 -4.79 13.71
N SER A 189 18.06 -5.30 13.73
CA SER A 189 19.29 -4.53 13.59
C SER A 189 19.88 -4.75 12.20
N LEU A 190 20.03 -3.68 11.42
CA LEU A 190 20.59 -3.68 10.08
C LEU A 190 21.96 -2.99 10.10
N ASP A 191 22.97 -3.67 9.57
CA ASP A 191 24.30 -3.10 9.31
C ASP A 191 24.45 -2.88 7.80
N PRO A 192 24.28 -1.64 7.31
CA PRO A 192 24.33 -1.35 5.88
C PRO A 192 25.75 -1.50 5.30
N VAL A 193 26.79 -1.31 6.12
CA VAL A 193 28.19 -1.39 5.70
C VAL A 193 28.59 -2.84 5.48
N ASN A 194 28.30 -3.70 6.45
CA ASN A 194 28.62 -5.13 6.37
C ASN A 194 27.54 -5.97 5.67
N LYS A 195 26.38 -5.37 5.34
CA LYS A 195 25.21 -6.01 4.72
C LYS A 195 24.68 -7.20 5.53
N THR A 196 24.68 -7.05 6.85
CA THR A 196 24.18 -8.07 7.78
C THR A 196 22.92 -7.59 8.49
N ALA A 197 22.01 -8.51 8.79
CA ALA A 197 20.82 -8.25 9.59
C ALA A 197 20.76 -9.22 10.77
N ALA A 198 20.30 -8.75 11.92
CA ALA A 198 20.01 -9.56 13.10
C ALA A 198 18.60 -9.26 13.60
N MET A 199 17.88 -10.28 14.05
CA MET A 199 16.57 -10.13 14.67
C MET A 199 16.58 -10.74 16.06
N LEU A 200 16.07 -10.00 17.04
CA LEU A 200 15.89 -10.45 18.42
C LEU A 200 14.43 -10.32 18.80
N SER A 201 13.76 -11.45 19.06
CA SER A 201 12.42 -11.43 19.64
C SER A 201 12.51 -11.20 21.15
N ILE A 202 11.75 -10.22 21.65
CA ILE A 202 11.64 -9.93 23.07
C ILE A 202 10.36 -10.61 23.58
N PRO A 203 10.43 -11.49 24.59
CA PRO A 203 9.25 -12.13 25.15
C PRO A 203 8.28 -11.09 25.72
N ARG A 204 7.01 -11.17 25.32
CA ARG A 204 5.98 -10.18 25.68
C ARG A 204 5.73 -10.06 27.20
N ASP A 205 6.02 -11.12 27.94
CA ASP A 205 5.79 -11.23 29.39
C ASP A 205 7.03 -10.87 30.23
N VAL A 206 8.09 -10.29 29.63
CA VAL A 206 9.23 -9.77 30.40
C VAL A 206 8.73 -8.69 31.36
N TYR A 207 8.98 -8.87 32.65
CA TYR A 207 8.59 -7.90 33.66
C TYR A 207 9.61 -6.76 33.72
N ILE A 208 9.11 -5.53 33.62
CA ILE A 208 9.92 -4.31 33.69
C ILE A 208 9.56 -3.62 34.99
N ASP A 209 10.57 -3.36 35.81
CA ASP A 209 10.42 -2.58 37.04
C ASP A 209 11.27 -1.31 36.93
N ARG A 210 10.64 -0.23 36.45
CA ARG A 210 11.24 1.10 36.36
C ARG A 210 10.37 2.09 37.15
N PRO A 211 10.63 2.24 38.47
CA PRO A 211 9.83 3.10 39.34
C PRO A 211 9.67 4.51 38.80
N GLY A 212 8.42 5.01 38.79
CA GLY A 212 8.08 6.33 38.27
C GLY A 212 8.03 6.46 36.74
N VAL A 213 8.31 5.38 35.99
CA VAL A 213 8.23 5.35 34.53
C VAL A 213 7.29 4.24 34.06
N PHE A 214 7.56 2.99 34.41
CA PHE A 214 6.78 1.83 33.98
C PHE A 214 7.06 0.62 34.88
N THR A 215 5.99 0.01 35.41
CA THR A 215 6.07 -1.21 36.22
C THR A 215 4.96 -2.17 35.80
N ASP A 216 5.24 -3.00 34.79
CA ASP A 216 4.37 -4.06 34.30
C ASP A 216 5.15 -4.97 33.33
N LYS A 217 4.48 -5.94 32.73
CA LYS A 217 4.95 -6.67 31.56
C LYS A 217 5.22 -5.71 30.41
N ILE A 218 6.32 -5.93 29.70
CA ILE A 218 6.79 -5.07 28.62
C ILE A 218 5.76 -4.91 27.48
N ASN A 219 4.90 -5.91 27.24
CA ASN A 219 3.85 -5.81 26.23
C ASN A 219 2.82 -4.71 26.50
N ALA A 220 2.67 -4.30 27.75
CA ALA A 220 1.76 -3.23 28.11
C ALA A 220 2.36 -1.84 27.86
N ALA A 221 3.69 -1.72 27.69
CA ALA A 221 4.36 -0.43 27.51
C ALA A 221 3.74 0.40 26.37
N TYR A 222 3.40 -0.26 25.25
CA TYR A 222 2.72 0.40 24.13
C TYR A 222 1.29 0.85 24.48
N ALA A 223 0.54 0.05 25.23
CA ALA A 223 -0.81 0.41 25.65
C ALA A 223 -0.81 1.60 26.64
N TYR A 224 0.19 1.68 27.53
CA TYR A 224 0.30 2.73 28.54
C TYR A 224 0.84 4.07 28.00
N GLY A 225 1.85 4.03 27.12
CA GLY A 225 2.56 5.24 26.69
C GLY A 225 2.93 5.27 25.21
N GLY A 226 2.27 4.44 24.40
CA GLY A 226 2.51 4.37 22.96
C GLY A 226 3.94 3.96 22.63
N TYR A 227 4.40 4.37 21.46
CA TYR A 227 5.75 4.07 20.99
C TYR A 227 6.83 4.63 21.90
N ASP A 228 6.68 5.84 22.46
CA ASP A 228 7.74 6.47 23.23
C ASP A 228 8.09 5.70 24.50
N LEU A 229 7.08 5.15 25.19
CA LEU A 229 7.32 4.32 26.37
C LEU A 229 7.88 2.95 25.99
N ALA A 230 7.32 2.31 24.96
CA ALA A 230 7.83 1.04 24.46
C ALA A 230 9.30 1.15 24.01
N ARG A 231 9.65 2.22 23.30
CA ARG A 231 11.02 2.56 22.90
C ARG A 231 11.93 2.63 24.12
N LYS A 232 11.61 3.52 25.08
CA LYS A 232 12.45 3.74 26.26
C LYS A 232 12.72 2.44 27.02
N VAL A 233 11.68 1.66 27.27
CA VAL A 233 11.78 0.39 27.99
C VAL A 233 12.65 -0.63 27.24
N VAL A 234 12.51 -0.72 25.92
CA VAL A 234 13.35 -1.62 25.10
C VAL A 234 14.79 -1.13 25.01
N GLU A 235 15.00 0.18 24.87
CA GLU A 235 16.34 0.79 24.86
C GLU A 235 17.06 0.56 26.19
N ASP A 236 16.37 0.72 27.33
CA ASP A 236 16.94 0.41 28.65
C ASP A 236 17.28 -1.08 28.79
N LEU A 237 16.36 -1.96 28.34
CA LEU A 237 16.51 -3.41 28.48
C LEU A 237 17.71 -3.92 27.70
N LEU A 238 17.94 -3.39 26.49
CA LEU A 238 18.95 -3.88 25.57
C LEU A 238 20.24 -3.03 25.57
N GLY A 239 20.21 -1.83 26.15
CA GLY A 239 21.33 -0.89 26.11
C GLY A 239 21.67 -0.40 24.70
N ILE A 240 20.73 -0.47 23.77
CA ILE A 240 20.89 -0.02 22.38
C ILE A 240 19.88 1.07 22.06
N ARG A 241 20.25 1.93 21.11
CA ARG A 241 19.34 2.95 20.59
C ARG A 241 18.44 2.37 19.50
N LEU A 242 17.15 2.69 19.54
CA LEU A 242 16.19 2.40 18.49
C LEU A 242 16.02 3.63 17.59
N ASN A 243 16.09 3.42 16.28
CA ASN A 243 16.01 4.49 15.29
C ASN A 243 14.59 4.64 14.74
N ALA A 244 13.86 3.54 14.60
CA ALA A 244 12.53 3.50 13.99
C ALA A 244 11.67 2.38 14.59
N TYR A 245 10.39 2.38 14.25
CA TYR A 245 9.49 1.29 14.56
C TYR A 245 8.48 1.06 13.45
N ALA A 246 7.93 -0.15 13.42
CA ALA A 246 6.79 -0.51 12.62
C ALA A 246 5.74 -1.18 13.51
N LEU A 247 4.51 -0.68 13.45
CA LEU A 247 3.37 -1.27 14.14
C LEU A 247 2.50 -2.01 13.12
N VAL A 248 2.25 -3.29 13.37
CA VAL A 248 1.56 -4.18 12.45
C VAL A 248 0.38 -4.83 13.18
N ASP A 249 -0.83 -4.57 12.68
CA ASP A 249 -2.03 -5.31 13.09
C ASP A 249 -2.22 -6.58 12.24
N PHE A 250 -3.21 -7.39 12.58
CA PHE A 250 -3.47 -8.65 11.86
C PHE A 250 -3.90 -8.44 10.40
N ASP A 251 -4.63 -7.38 10.08
CA ASP A 251 -5.05 -7.06 8.71
C ASP A 251 -3.87 -6.62 7.84
N ALA A 252 -2.97 -5.82 8.40
CA ALA A 252 -1.73 -5.42 7.76
C ALA A 252 -0.82 -6.63 7.54
N PHE A 253 -0.70 -7.52 8.53
CA PHE A 253 0.10 -8.74 8.41
C PHE A 253 -0.36 -9.62 7.24
N THR A 254 -1.65 -9.95 7.17
CA THR A 254 -2.19 -10.82 6.11
C THR A 254 -1.95 -10.21 4.73
N LYS A 255 -2.24 -8.91 4.58
CA LYS A 255 -2.02 -8.16 3.33
C LYS A 255 -0.57 -8.12 2.91
N ILE A 256 0.37 -7.94 3.84
CA ILE A 256 1.81 -7.95 3.54
C ILE A 256 2.22 -9.31 2.98
N VAL A 257 1.80 -10.41 3.62
CA VAL A 257 2.10 -11.77 3.15
C VAL A 257 1.49 -12.05 1.79
N ASP A 258 0.22 -11.70 1.57
CA ASP A 258 -0.44 -11.91 0.28
C ASP A 258 0.20 -11.07 -0.84
N SER A 259 0.68 -9.86 -0.51
CA SER A 259 1.31 -8.95 -1.48
C SER A 259 2.63 -9.49 -2.06
N VAL A 260 3.34 -10.33 -1.30
CA VAL A 260 4.58 -10.98 -1.75
C VAL A 260 4.33 -12.37 -2.37
N GLY A 261 3.06 -12.76 -2.54
CA GLY A 261 2.66 -14.05 -3.11
C GLY A 261 2.64 -15.20 -2.10
N GLY A 262 2.55 -14.89 -0.80
CA GLY A 262 2.63 -15.86 0.29
C GLY A 262 4.06 -16.09 0.78
N VAL A 263 4.18 -16.85 1.86
CA VAL A 263 5.47 -17.21 2.47
C VAL A 263 5.64 -18.73 2.53
N VAL A 264 6.82 -19.21 2.14
CA VAL A 264 7.15 -20.64 2.26
C VAL A 264 7.67 -20.89 3.67
N ILE A 265 6.97 -21.73 4.43
CA ILE A 265 7.33 -22.12 5.79
C ILE A 265 7.54 -23.63 5.83
N ASP A 266 8.70 -24.05 6.34
CA ASP A 266 9.01 -25.45 6.64
C ASP A 266 8.60 -25.78 8.08
N VAL A 267 7.39 -26.29 8.23
CA VAL A 267 6.79 -26.62 9.52
C VAL A 267 7.42 -27.91 10.06
N LYS A 268 8.32 -27.78 11.02
CA LYS A 268 9.10 -28.92 11.55
C LYS A 268 8.26 -29.93 12.33
N ARG A 269 7.18 -29.49 12.97
CA ARG A 269 6.24 -30.33 13.71
C ARG A 269 4.82 -29.89 13.40
N PRO A 270 3.87 -30.82 13.22
CA PRO A 270 2.50 -30.44 12.93
C PRO A 270 1.95 -29.56 14.06
N VAL A 271 1.25 -28.50 13.71
CA VAL A 271 0.58 -27.61 14.66
C VAL A 271 -0.89 -28.02 14.70
N ARG A 272 -1.35 -28.46 15.87
CA ARG A 272 -2.74 -28.84 16.09
C ARG A 272 -3.25 -28.12 17.33
N ASP A 273 -4.11 -27.15 17.10
CA ASP A 273 -4.72 -26.31 18.13
C ASP A 273 -6.23 -26.52 18.10
N GLU A 274 -6.75 -27.19 19.12
CA GLU A 274 -8.16 -27.54 19.24
C GLU A 274 -9.04 -26.36 19.69
N SER A 275 -8.42 -25.24 20.06
CA SER A 275 -9.05 -24.09 20.72
C SER A 275 -8.67 -22.76 20.07
N TYR A 276 -8.34 -22.78 18.77
CA TYR A 276 -7.90 -21.59 18.07
C TYR A 276 -9.03 -20.54 18.07
N PRO A 277 -8.79 -19.31 18.54
CA PRO A 277 -9.85 -18.32 18.71
C PRO A 277 -10.31 -17.73 17.37
N THR A 278 -11.61 -17.71 17.14
CA THR A 278 -12.21 -17.06 15.97
C THR A 278 -12.53 -15.58 16.25
N PRO A 279 -12.72 -14.74 15.21
CA PRO A 279 -13.04 -13.33 15.39
C PRO A 279 -14.29 -13.05 16.22
N ASP A 280 -15.27 -13.96 16.18
CA ASP A 280 -16.54 -13.94 16.93
C ASP A 280 -16.43 -14.53 18.35
N TYR A 281 -15.20 -14.63 18.90
CA TYR A 281 -14.91 -15.20 20.23
C TYR A 281 -15.30 -16.68 20.37
N GLY A 282 -15.47 -17.38 19.26
CA GLY A 282 -15.60 -18.83 19.20
C GLY A 282 -14.25 -19.54 19.22
N ILE A 283 -14.32 -20.87 19.06
CA ILE A 283 -13.14 -21.73 18.91
C ILE A 283 -13.28 -22.56 17.63
N GLU A 284 -12.17 -22.71 16.91
CA GLU A 284 -12.04 -23.61 15.78
C GLU A 284 -10.82 -24.52 15.97
N ARG A 285 -10.83 -25.67 15.30
CA ARG A 285 -9.64 -26.51 15.20
C ARG A 285 -8.74 -25.97 14.09
N LEU A 286 -7.51 -25.62 14.44
CA LEU A 286 -6.43 -25.38 13.49
C LEU A 286 -5.57 -26.64 13.37
N ASP A 287 -5.36 -27.10 12.15
CA ASP A 287 -4.47 -28.23 11.84
C ASP A 287 -3.55 -27.83 10.68
N ILE A 288 -2.25 -27.80 10.96
CA ILE A 288 -1.20 -27.47 10.00
C ILE A 288 -0.21 -28.64 9.98
N THR A 289 -0.14 -29.31 8.82
CA THR A 289 0.75 -30.46 8.62
C THR A 289 2.22 -30.05 8.61
N ALA A 290 3.09 -31.01 8.93
CA ALA A 290 4.54 -30.81 8.85
C ALA A 290 5.04 -30.80 7.39
N GLY A 291 6.15 -30.10 7.17
CA GLY A 291 6.84 -29.97 5.89
C GLY A 291 6.78 -28.56 5.29
N PRO A 292 7.43 -28.37 4.13
CA PRO A 292 7.42 -27.10 3.41
C PRO A 292 6.06 -26.86 2.77
N GLN A 293 5.47 -25.71 3.07
CA GLN A 293 4.20 -25.29 2.47
C GLN A 293 4.20 -23.78 2.22
N LEU A 294 3.56 -23.37 1.12
CA LEU A 294 3.29 -21.97 0.83
C LEU A 294 2.05 -21.55 1.62
N MET A 295 2.21 -20.60 2.53
CA MET A 295 1.12 -20.04 3.32
C MET A 295 0.71 -18.68 2.76
N ASP A 296 -0.58 -18.52 2.51
CA ASP A 296 -1.19 -17.21 2.31
C ASP A 296 -1.24 -16.43 3.64
N GLY A 297 -1.66 -15.17 3.59
CA GLY A 297 -1.70 -14.29 4.75
C GLY A 297 -2.52 -14.84 5.90
N GLN A 298 -3.67 -15.43 5.60
CA GLN A 298 -4.56 -16.00 6.63
C GLN A 298 -3.93 -17.22 7.30
N THR A 299 -3.35 -18.14 6.53
CA THR A 299 -2.70 -19.35 7.04
C THR A 299 -1.44 -19.00 7.83
N ALA A 300 -0.63 -18.06 7.33
CA ALA A 300 0.56 -17.58 8.02
C ALA A 300 0.21 -16.88 9.35
N LEU A 301 -0.88 -16.12 9.38
CA LEU A 301 -1.35 -15.47 10.61
C LEU A 301 -1.79 -16.50 11.65
N ARG A 302 -2.56 -17.51 11.23
CA ARG A 302 -2.99 -18.62 12.09
C ARG A 302 -1.78 -19.37 12.66
N PHE A 303 -0.80 -19.69 11.82
CA PHE A 303 0.44 -20.32 12.24
C PHE A 303 1.20 -19.48 13.27
N ALA A 304 1.36 -18.17 13.04
CA ALA A 304 2.10 -17.28 13.93
C ALA A 304 1.41 -17.04 15.29
N ARG A 305 0.09 -17.24 15.37
CA ARG A 305 -0.71 -16.97 16.57
C ARG A 305 -0.99 -18.20 17.43
N SER A 306 -0.92 -19.40 16.85
CA SER A 306 -1.15 -20.66 17.58
C SER A 306 -0.08 -20.85 18.67
N ARG A 307 -0.48 -21.47 19.79
CA ARG A 307 0.35 -21.65 21.00
C ARG A 307 0.22 -23.05 21.57
#